data_AF-A0A832B8E5-F1
#
_entry.id   AF-A0A832B8E5-F1
#
_cell.length_a   1.000
_cell.length_b   1.000
_cell.length_c   1.000
_cell.angle_alpha   90.00
_cell.angle_beta   90.00
_cell.angle_gamma   90.00
#
_symmetry.space_group_name_H-M   'P 1'
#
loop_
_entity.id
_entity.type
_entity.pdbx_description
1 polymer ?
#
loop_
_entity_poly.entity_id
_entity_poly.type
_entity_poly.pdbx_seq_one_letter_code
_entity_poly.pdbx_strand_id
1 'polypeptide(L)'
;MEKGRYPNSLRSFRRKNMYSQKKVARLLGFQTTSTLSRWERGVTVPPLMQVFRLARLYHSEPHELFPDLWEDIRTETSLVAQHEQFDSNNPLYL
;
A
#
# COMPACT_ATOMS: atom_id res chain seq x y z
N MET A 1 -13.03 -13.15 -6.14
CA MET A 1 -13.35 -11.95 -5.33
C MET A 1 -12.89 -10.75 -6.13
N GLU A 2 -13.77 -9.82 -6.46
CA GLU A 2 -13.43 -8.63 -7.24
C GLU A 2 -12.42 -7.76 -6.47
N LYS A 3 -11.31 -7.41 -7.12
CA LYS A 3 -10.30 -6.49 -6.55
C LYS A 3 -10.93 -5.09 -6.53
N GLY A 4 -10.95 -4.44 -5.37
CA GLY A 4 -11.38 -3.04 -5.29
C GLY A 4 -10.43 -2.10 -6.03
N ARG A 5 -10.83 -0.83 -6.13
CA ARG A 5 -10.06 0.23 -6.82
C ARG A 5 -8.58 0.30 -6.38
N TYR A 6 -8.31 -0.01 -5.11
CA TYR A 6 -6.98 -0.04 -4.53
C TYR A 6 -6.66 -1.44 -4.00
N PRO A 7 -6.15 -2.35 -4.85
CA PRO A 7 -5.84 -3.71 -4.43
C PRO A 7 -4.79 -3.72 -3.31
N ASN A 8 -4.99 -4.59 -2.33
CA ASN A 8 -4.13 -4.71 -1.16
C ASN A 8 -4.29 -6.06 -0.46
N SER A 9 -3.37 -6.34 0.45
CA SER A 9 -3.29 -7.60 1.21
C SER A 9 -3.74 -7.47 2.67
N LEU A 10 -4.32 -6.32 3.08
CA LEU A 10 -4.58 -5.99 4.48
C LEU A 10 -5.44 -7.05 5.20
N ARG A 11 -6.50 -7.54 4.54
CA ARG A 11 -7.39 -8.57 5.10
C ARG A 11 -6.67 -9.89 5.34
N SER A 12 -5.75 -10.25 4.45
CA SER A 12 -4.94 -11.46 4.55
C SER A 12 -4.01 -11.38 5.76
N PHE A 13 -3.22 -10.30 5.85
CA PHE A 13 -2.34 -10.05 6.99
C PHE A 13 -3.07 -9.98 8.32
N ARG A 14 -4.24 -9.33 8.37
CA ARG A 14 -5.08 -9.29 9.57
C ARG A 14 -5.48 -10.70 10.04
N ARG A 15 -5.90 -11.56 9.10
CA ARG A 15 -6.32 -12.93 9.40
C ARG A 15 -5.16 -13.83 9.81
N LYS A 16 -3.99 -13.67 9.17
CA LYS A 16 -2.75 -14.37 9.53
C LYS A 16 -2.34 -14.08 10.98
N ASN A 17 -2.59 -12.85 11.44
CA ASN A 17 -2.37 -12.42 12.82
C ASN A 17 -3.56 -12.70 13.77
N MET A 18 -4.58 -13.44 13.32
CA MET A 18 -5.77 -13.81 14.10
C MET A 18 -6.53 -12.61 14.68
N TYR A 19 -6.50 -11.46 14.01
CA TYR A 19 -7.20 -10.26 14.47
C TYR A 19 -8.58 -10.12 13.83
N SER A 20 -9.57 -9.72 14.64
CA SER A 20 -10.85 -9.25 14.13
C SER A 20 -10.71 -7.81 13.61
N GLN A 21 -11.62 -7.38 12.70
CA GLN A 21 -11.64 -5.97 12.29
C GLN A 21 -11.87 -5.03 13.48
N LYS A 22 -12.69 -5.44 14.45
CA LYS A 22 -12.96 -4.68 15.69
C LYS A 22 -11.69 -4.49 16.52
N LYS A 23 -10.84 -5.52 16.63
CA LYS A 23 -9.57 -5.45 17.36
C LYS A 23 -8.63 -4.44 16.70
N VAL A 24 -8.40 -4.57 15.40
CA VAL A 24 -7.52 -3.65 14.65
C VAL A 24 -8.05 -2.21 14.68
N ALA A 25 -9.35 -2.02 14.46
CA ALA A 25 -9.96 -0.68 14.51
C ALA A 25 -9.69 -0.01 15.86
N ARG A 26 -9.89 -0.72 16.99
CA ARG A 26 -9.58 -0.20 18.33
C ARG A 26 -8.10 0.13 18.52
N LEU A 27 -7.19 -0.74 18.07
CA LEU A 27 -5.75 -0.51 18.15
C LEU A 27 -5.29 0.70 17.32
N LEU A 28 -6.03 1.03 16.26
CA LEU A 28 -5.80 2.21 15.43
C LEU A 28 -6.53 3.47 15.94
N GLY A 29 -7.23 3.39 17.07
CA GLY A 29 -7.98 4.51 17.66
C GLY A 29 -9.34 4.79 17.04
N PHE A 30 -9.89 3.84 16.25
CA PHE A 30 -11.20 3.99 15.61
C PHE A 30 -12.33 3.43 16.49
N GLN A 31 -13.45 4.16 16.49
CA GLN A 31 -14.67 3.73 17.18
C GLN A 31 -15.41 2.62 16.42
N THR A 32 -15.30 2.58 15.09
CA THR A 32 -16.01 1.63 14.22
C THR A 32 -15.07 0.90 13.27
N THR A 33 -15.53 -0.23 12.71
CA THR A 33 -14.77 -1.03 11.74
C THR A 33 -14.91 -0.53 10.30
N SER A 34 -15.77 0.45 10.04
CA SER A 34 -16.12 0.90 8.69
C SER A 34 -14.91 1.40 7.90
N THR A 35 -14.02 2.15 8.55
CA THR A 35 -12.77 2.66 7.94
C THR A 35 -11.85 1.51 7.54
N LEU A 36 -11.58 0.58 8.44
CA LEU A 36 -10.74 -0.60 8.16
C LEU A 36 -11.37 -1.49 7.07
N SER A 37 -12.68 -1.68 7.10
CA SER A 37 -13.41 -2.46 6.08
C SER A 37 -13.31 -1.83 4.69
N ARG A 38 -13.38 -0.50 4.58
CA ARG A 38 -13.16 0.20 3.31
C ARG A 38 -11.73 0.01 2.79
N TRP A 39 -10.74 0.06 3.67
CA TRP A 39 -9.34 -0.20 3.31
C TRP A 39 -9.13 -1.63 2.84
N GLU A 40 -9.60 -2.63 3.60
CA GLU A 40 -9.45 -4.05 3.25
C GLU A 40 -10.14 -4.45 1.95
N ARG A 41 -11.19 -3.72 1.56
CA ARG A 41 -11.88 -3.93 0.28
C ARG A 41 -11.29 -3.10 -0.85
N GLY A 42 -10.27 -2.28 -0.59
CA GLY A 42 -9.66 -1.41 -1.60
C GLY A 42 -10.57 -0.27 -2.07
N VAL A 43 -11.53 0.18 -1.25
CA VAL A 43 -12.41 1.31 -1.59
C VAL A 43 -11.66 2.64 -1.41
N THR A 44 -10.83 2.72 -0.37
CA THR A 44 -10.01 3.89 -0.06
C THR A 44 -8.63 3.42 0.42
N VAL A 45 -7.60 4.25 0.26
CA VAL A 45 -6.26 3.98 0.78
C VAL A 45 -6.11 4.53 2.20
N PRO A 46 -5.44 3.83 3.14
CA PRO A 46 -5.09 4.42 4.43
C PRO A 46 -4.09 5.57 4.29
N PRO A 47 -4.15 6.61 5.14
CA PRO A 47 -3.07 7.59 5.24
C PRO A 47 -1.74 6.90 5.59
N LEU A 48 -0.61 7.49 5.17
CA LEU A 48 0.73 6.92 5.37
C LEU A 48 0.99 6.47 6.81
N MET A 49 0.64 7.30 7.79
CA MET A 49 0.81 6.95 9.22
C MET A 49 0.03 5.70 9.63
N GLN A 50 -1.14 5.47 9.02
CA GLN A 50 -1.94 4.28 9.28
C GLN A 50 -1.36 3.06 8.58
N VAL A 51 -0.73 3.22 7.41
CA VAL A 51 0.03 2.14 6.75
C VAL A 51 1.15 1.66 7.65
N PHE A 52 1.95 2.55 8.23
CA PHE A 52 3.03 2.16 9.15
C PHE A 52 2.51 1.48 10.42
N ARG A 53 1.41 1.97 11.00
CA ARG A 53 0.78 1.31 12.15
C ARG A 53 0.27 -0.10 11.80
N LEU A 54 -0.33 -0.27 10.63
CA LEU A 54 -0.78 -1.58 10.14
C LEU A 54 0.39 -2.53 9.93
N ALA A 55 1.46 -2.07 9.28
CA ALA A 55 2.69 -2.84 9.05
C ALA A 55 3.28 -3.32 10.39
N ARG A 56 3.39 -2.42 11.38
CA ARG A 56 3.87 -2.77 12.72
C ARG A 56 2.94 -3.77 13.42
N LEU A 57 1.62 -3.58 13.32
CA LEU A 57 0.63 -4.45 13.95
C LEU A 57 0.60 -5.85 13.33
N TYR A 58 0.84 -5.95 12.02
CA TYR A 58 0.79 -7.20 11.27
C TYR A 58 2.13 -7.90 11.13
N HIS A 59 3.20 -7.32 11.70
CA HIS A 59 4.56 -7.82 11.60
C HIS A 59 5.01 -7.98 10.14
N SER A 60 4.76 -6.94 9.34
CA SER A 60 5.09 -6.89 7.93
C SER A 60 5.72 -5.55 7.57
N GLU A 61 6.24 -5.45 6.37
CA GLU A 61 6.65 -4.19 5.77
C GLU A 61 5.47 -3.51 5.04
N PRO A 62 5.52 -2.17 4.84
CA PRO A 62 4.47 -1.43 4.14
C PRO A 62 4.20 -1.93 2.72
N HIS A 63 5.25 -2.26 1.97
CA HIS A 63 5.13 -2.68 0.58
C HIS A 63 4.45 -4.05 0.45
N GLU A 64 4.63 -4.95 1.43
CA GLU A 64 3.93 -6.25 1.46
C GLU A 64 2.41 -6.10 1.66
N LEU A 65 1.96 -5.00 2.27
CA LEU A 65 0.54 -4.70 2.44
C LEU A 65 -0.11 -4.22 1.14
N PHE A 66 0.68 -3.62 0.23
CA PHE A 66 0.25 -3.04 -1.04
C PHE A 66 1.16 -3.49 -2.20
N PRO A 67 1.23 -4.81 -2.48
CA PRO A 67 2.21 -5.35 -3.43
C PRO A 67 1.99 -4.84 -4.86
N ASP A 68 0.73 -4.78 -5.31
CA ASP A 68 0.41 -4.29 -6.66
C ASP A 68 0.88 -2.83 -6.85
N LEU A 69 0.59 -1.95 -5.88
CA LEU A 69 1.03 -0.54 -5.92
C LEU A 69 2.55 -0.40 -5.89
N TRP A 70 3.24 -1.27 -5.15
CA TRP A 70 4.70 -1.28 -5.09
C TRP A 70 5.32 -1.65 -6.44
N GLU A 71 4.77 -2.66 -7.11
CA GLU A 71 5.24 -3.10 -8.43
C GLU A 71 4.93 -2.08 -9.53
N ASP A 72 3.76 -1.42 -9.46
CA ASP A 72 3.41 -0.34 -10.39
C ASP A 72 4.43 0.80 -10.31
N ILE A 73 4.72 1.29 -9.09
CA ILE A 73 5.71 2.36 -8.87
C ILE A 73 7.12 1.93 -9.29
N ARG A 74 7.52 0.68 -9.01
CA ARG A 74 8.82 0.15 -9.45
C ARG A 74 8.95 0.20 -10.98
N THR A 75 7.88 -0.17 -11.69
CA THR A 75 7.84 -0.16 -13.15
C THR A 75 7.92 1.27 -13.68
N GLU A 76 7.12 2.18 -13.14
CA GLU A 76 7.15 3.61 -13.49
C GLU A 76 8.53 4.24 -13.28
N THR A 77 9.15 4.01 -12.12
CA THR A 77 10.47 4.56 -11.79
C THR A 77 11.56 4.00 -12.70
N SER A 78 11.46 2.73 -13.07
CA SER A 78 12.42 2.09 -13.99
C SER A 78 12.35 2.70 -15.39
N LEU A 79 11.16 3.09 -15.86
CA LEU A 79 10.98 3.76 -17.15
C LEU A 79 11.54 5.18 -17.15
N VAL A 80 11.36 5.93 -16.05
CA VAL A 80 11.93 7.29 -15.90
C VAL A 80 13.46 7.24 -15.89
N ALA A 81 14.05 6.29 -15.15
CA ALA A 81 15.49 6.11 -15.10
C ALA A 81 16.11 5.77 -16.46
N GLN A 82 15.38 5.04 -17.32
CA GLN A 82 15.78 4.80 -18.71
C GLN A 82 15.72 6.08 -19.54
N HIS A 83 14.70 6.92 -19.38
CA HIS A 83 14.58 8.21 -20.09
C HIS A 83 15.68 9.22 -19.71
N GLU A 84 16.07 9.34 -18.45
CA GLU A 84 17.14 10.26 -18.03
C GLU A 84 18.53 9.90 -18.63
N GLN A 85 18.74 8.62 -18.94
CA GLN A 85 19.94 8.14 -19.65
C GLN A 85 19.94 8.48 -21.16
N PHE A 86 18.79 8.82 -21.74
CA PHE A 86 18.70 9.31 -23.13
C PHE A 86 18.97 10.81 -23.23
N ASP A 87 18.52 11.62 -22.28
CA ASP A 87 18.73 13.08 -22.29
C ASP A 87 20.20 13.47 -22.05
N SER A 88 20.94 12.67 -21.29
CA SER A 88 22.39 12.84 -21.08
C SER A 88 23.25 12.50 -22.31
N ASN A 89 22.66 11.98 -23.39
CA ASN A 89 23.29 11.77 -24.69
C ASN A 89 22.85 12.78 -25.77
N ASN A 90 22.18 13.87 -25.41
CA ASN A 90 21.76 14.92 -26.33
C ASN A 90 22.81 16.07 -26.39
N PRO A 91 23.60 16.22 -27.47
CA PRO A 91 24.68 17.21 -27.55
C PRO A 91 24.21 18.66 -27.76
N LEU A 92 22.91 18.96 -27.70
CA LEU A 92 22.39 20.30 -28.01
C LEU A 92 22.45 21.33 -26.89
N TYR A 93 23.15 21.05 -25.78
CA TYR A 93 23.44 22.04 -24.73
C TYR A 93 24.89 21.95 -24.23
N LEU A 94 25.86 22.08 -25.15
CA LEU A 94 27.25 22.47 -24.88
C LEU A 94 27.62 23.71 -25.70
#